data_AF-A0A1W9VKY3-F1
#
_entry.id   AF-A0A1W9VKY3-F1
#
_cell.length_a   1.000
_cell.length_b   1.000
_cell.length_c   1.000
_cell.angle_alpha   90.00
_cell.angle_beta   90.00
_cell.angle_gamma   90.00
#
_symmetry.space_group_name_H-M   'P 1'
#
loop_
_entity.id
_entity.type
_entity.pdbx_description
1 polymer ?
#
loop_
_entity_poly.entity_id
_entity_poly.type
_entity_poly.pdbx_seq_one_letter_code
_entity_poly.pdbx_strand_id
1 'polypeptide(L)'
;MNNRSQVTGTIRTLVIFLNKLILGLARHWKAITISIFALVLGTAILAPALMSAGYPDAAQRIYHFYTPHDHQLPQRSYFLFSRNKGVQTYSLTQILAWNVRPNELRSFVGNAEIGYKTALNHRMLAIFTGLLIGALVWTVDLLRPRVDRLLHQIAERKRKANRTKISSGCGLA
;
A
#
# COMPACT_ATOMS: atom_id res chain seq x y z
N MET A 1 -38.66 -5.89 30.19
CA MET A 1 -38.23 -7.26 29.81
C MET A 1 -37.50 -7.17 28.48
N ASN A 2 -36.16 -7.25 28.48
CA ASN A 2 -35.37 -7.20 27.25
C ASN A 2 -35.26 -8.62 26.66
N ASN A 3 -36.15 -8.96 25.75
CA ASN A 3 -36.16 -10.26 25.07
C ASN A 3 -35.11 -10.23 23.94
N ARG A 4 -33.85 -10.52 24.26
CA ARG A 4 -32.84 -10.79 23.23
C ARG A 4 -33.10 -12.20 22.72
N SER A 5 -33.79 -12.32 21.59
CA SER A 5 -33.95 -13.58 20.88
C SER A 5 -32.55 -14.19 20.64
N GLN A 6 -32.31 -15.36 21.23
CA GLN A 6 -31.05 -16.07 21.03
C GLN A 6 -31.00 -16.58 19.59
N VAL A 7 -30.15 -15.95 18.78
CA VAL A 7 -29.84 -16.41 17.43
C VAL A 7 -29.20 -17.79 17.55
N THR A 8 -29.90 -18.83 17.10
CA THR A 8 -29.49 -20.24 17.21
C THR A 8 -29.24 -20.83 15.81
N GLY A 9 -28.41 -21.88 15.73
CA GLY A 9 -28.05 -22.56 14.47
C GLY A 9 -27.01 -21.82 13.61
N THR A 10 -27.11 -21.96 12.29
CA THR A 10 -26.15 -21.47 11.27
C THR A 10 -25.85 -19.97 11.38
N ILE A 11 -26.84 -19.16 11.78
CA ILE A 11 -26.69 -17.71 11.90
C ILE A 11 -25.70 -17.35 13.03
N ARG A 12 -25.70 -18.09 14.16
CA ARG A 12 -24.74 -17.88 15.24
C ARG A 12 -23.31 -18.18 14.78
N THR A 13 -23.12 -19.27 14.03
CA THR A 13 -21.82 -19.66 13.48
C THR A 13 -21.31 -18.61 12.49
N LEU A 14 -22.18 -18.11 11.61
CA LEU A 14 -21.86 -17.03 10.68
C LEU A 14 -21.44 -15.75 11.40
N VAL A 15 -22.19 -15.32 12.43
CA VAL A 15 -21.87 -14.13 13.23
C VAL A 15 -20.51 -14.28 13.94
N ILE A 16 -20.24 -15.45 14.53
CA ILE A 16 -18.95 -15.71 15.18
C ILE A 16 -17.81 -15.70 14.15
N PHE A 17 -18.02 -16.29 12.97
CA PHE A 17 -17.04 -16.28 11.89
C PHE A 17 -16.74 -14.86 11.41
N LEU A 18 -17.76 -14.05 11.11
CA LEU A 18 -17.61 -12.67 10.69
C LEU A 18 -16.90 -11.83 11.76
N ASN A 19 -17.25 -11.98 13.03
CA ASN A 19 -16.56 -11.28 14.12
C ASN A 19 -15.08 -11.66 14.20
N LYS A 20 -14.74 -12.94 14.03
CA LYS A 20 -13.33 -13.38 13.99
C LYS A 20 -12.61 -12.84 12.76
N LEU A 21 -13.26 -12.80 11.60
CA LEU A 21 -12.70 -12.26 10.36
C LEU A 21 -12.44 -10.75 10.48
N ILE A 22 -13.43 -9.98 10.94
CA ILE A 22 -13.30 -8.53 11.18
C ILE A 22 -12.19 -8.27 12.18
N LEU A 23 -12.13 -9.04 13.27
CA LEU A 23 -11.08 -8.90 14.27
C LEU A 23 -9.69 -9.25 13.72
N GLY A 24 -9.59 -10.29 12.88
CA GLY A 24 -8.37 -10.63 12.17
C GLY A 24 -7.90 -9.50 11.25
N LEU A 25 -8.81 -8.98 10.42
CA LEU A 25 -8.56 -7.84 9.54
C LEU A 25 -8.12 -6.61 10.35
N ALA A 26 -8.82 -6.30 11.44
CA ALA A 26 -8.50 -5.17 12.32
C ALA A 26 -7.18 -5.33 13.08
N ARG A 27 -6.71 -6.56 13.33
CA ARG A 27 -5.39 -6.78 13.93
C ARG A 27 -4.26 -6.69 12.90
N HIS A 28 -4.52 -7.09 11.66
CA HIS A 28 -3.51 -7.19 10.62
C HIS A 28 -3.58 -6.09 9.55
N TRP A 29 -4.45 -5.09 9.70
CA TRP A 29 -4.67 -4.04 8.68
C TRP A 29 -3.37 -3.37 8.22
N LYS A 30 -2.42 -3.11 9.14
CA LYS A 30 -1.10 -2.54 8.79
C LYS A 30 -0.31 -3.43 7.84
N ALA A 31 -0.21 -4.72 8.16
CA ALA A 31 0.50 -5.70 7.34
C ALA A 31 -0.18 -5.87 5.98
N ILE A 32 -1.51 -5.87 5.96
CA ILE A 32 -2.30 -5.94 4.73
C ILE A 32 -2.03 -4.71 3.85
N THR A 33 -2.11 -3.50 4.41
CA THR A 33 -1.86 -2.25 3.67
C THR A 33 -0.44 -2.19 3.10
N ILE A 34 0.58 -2.52 3.91
CA ILE A 34 1.97 -2.59 3.45
C ILE A 34 2.12 -3.62 2.33
N SER A 35 1.52 -4.80 2.49
CA SER A 35 1.57 -5.86 1.48
C SER A 35 0.91 -5.42 0.18
N ILE A 36 -0.23 -4.74 0.24
CA ILE A 36 -0.91 -4.21 -0.95
C ILE A 36 -0.01 -3.20 -1.68
N PHE A 37 0.56 -2.22 -0.98
CA PHE A 37 1.42 -1.22 -1.62
C PHE A 37 2.70 -1.85 -2.19
N ALA A 38 3.32 -2.77 -1.46
CA ALA A 38 4.48 -3.52 -1.93
C ALA A 38 4.15 -4.38 -3.16
N LEU A 39 2.99 -5.04 -3.20
CA LEU A 39 2.53 -5.81 -4.35
C LEU A 39 2.28 -4.92 -5.57
N VAL A 40 1.66 -3.75 -5.39
CA VAL A 40 1.44 -2.80 -6.48
C VAL A 40 2.76 -2.30 -7.07
N LEU A 41 3.71 -1.89 -6.24
CA LEU A 41 5.03 -1.45 -6.71
C LEU A 41 5.83 -2.62 -7.31
N GLY A 42 5.80 -3.77 -6.65
CA GLY A 42 6.50 -4.97 -7.07
C GLY A 42 6.04 -5.45 -8.43
N THR A 43 4.73 -5.53 -8.67
CA THR A 43 4.17 -5.92 -9.98
C THR A 43 4.45 -4.87 -11.06
N ALA A 44 4.43 -3.57 -10.72
CA ALA A 44 4.79 -2.51 -11.68
C ALA A 44 6.24 -2.59 -12.17
N ILE A 45 7.17 -3.06 -11.33
CA ILE A 45 8.57 -3.32 -11.67
C ILE A 45 8.76 -4.73 -12.26
N LEU A 46 7.92 -5.69 -11.86
CA LEU A 46 7.97 -7.06 -12.38
C LEU A 46 7.67 -7.11 -13.88
N ALA A 47 6.76 -6.26 -14.40
CA ALA A 47 6.45 -6.22 -15.82
C ALA A 47 7.69 -5.97 -16.71
N PRO A 48 8.48 -4.89 -16.53
CA PRO A 48 9.69 -4.70 -17.31
C PRO A 48 10.79 -5.74 -16.99
N ALA A 49 10.80 -6.34 -15.79
CA ALA A 49 11.72 -7.44 -15.47
C ALA A 49 11.39 -8.73 -16.24
N LEU A 50 10.11 -9.05 -16.41
CA LEU A 50 9.65 -10.16 -17.24
C LEU A 50 9.94 -9.91 -18.72
N MET A 51 9.77 -8.67 -19.20
CA MET A 51 10.16 -8.30 -20.56
C MET A 51 11.66 -8.52 -20.80
N SER A 52 12.51 -8.05 -19.90
CA SER A 52 13.97 -8.21 -20.03
C SER A 52 14.44 -9.65 -19.87
N ALA A 53 13.71 -10.46 -19.09
CA ALA A 53 13.96 -11.90 -18.93
C ALA A 53 13.39 -12.78 -20.07
N GLY A 54 12.75 -12.19 -21.09
CA GLY A 54 12.23 -12.93 -22.23
C GLY A 54 10.86 -13.60 -22.02
N TYR A 55 10.06 -13.12 -21.05
CA TYR A 55 8.70 -13.59 -20.77
C TYR A 55 7.63 -12.53 -21.13
N PRO A 56 7.50 -12.15 -22.41
CA PRO A 56 6.61 -11.07 -22.82
C PRO A 56 5.15 -11.36 -22.51
N ASP A 57 4.67 -12.59 -22.68
CA ASP A 57 3.26 -12.93 -22.42
C ASP A 57 2.86 -12.73 -20.95
N ALA A 58 3.77 -13.04 -20.03
CA ALA A 58 3.56 -12.81 -18.61
C ALA A 58 3.58 -11.30 -18.27
N ALA A 59 4.51 -10.55 -18.86
CA ALA A 59 4.57 -9.10 -18.70
C ALA A 59 3.31 -8.40 -19.24
N GLN A 60 2.83 -8.82 -20.41
CA GLN A 60 1.64 -8.24 -21.04
C GLN A 60 0.38 -8.44 -20.19
N ARG A 61 0.24 -9.58 -19.49
CA ARG A 61 -0.85 -9.75 -18.52
C ARG A 61 -0.81 -8.69 -17.41
N ILE A 62 0.38 -8.31 -16.93
CA ILE A 62 0.52 -7.24 -15.92
C ILE A 62 0.19 -5.87 -16.53
N TYR A 63 0.70 -5.55 -17.72
CA TYR A 63 0.35 -4.30 -18.40
C TYR A 63 -1.17 -4.20 -18.65
N HIS A 64 -1.82 -5.28 -19.07
CA HIS A 64 -3.27 -5.32 -19.25
C HIS A 64 -4.04 -5.14 -17.95
N PHE A 65 -3.61 -5.78 -16.85
CA PHE A 65 -4.22 -5.59 -15.53
C PHE A 65 -4.26 -4.12 -15.10
N TYR A 66 -3.22 -3.35 -15.40
CA TYR A 66 -3.15 -1.93 -15.05
C TYR A 66 -3.79 -0.98 -16.07
N THR A 67 -4.20 -1.46 -17.25
CA THR A 67 -4.78 -0.64 -18.33
C THR A 67 -6.03 0.17 -17.92
N PRO A 68 -6.99 -0.35 -17.13
CA PRO A 68 -8.14 0.44 -16.68
C PRO A 68 -7.79 1.51 -15.64
N HIS A 69 -6.66 1.36 -14.95
CA HIS A 69 -6.25 2.24 -13.85
C HIS A 69 -5.24 3.32 -14.29
N ASP A 70 -4.39 3.01 -15.27
CA ASP A 70 -3.34 3.90 -15.75
C ASP A 70 -3.33 3.91 -17.29
N HIS A 71 -3.16 5.10 -17.87
CA HIS A 71 -2.98 5.24 -19.31
C HIS A 71 -1.68 4.63 -19.82
N GLN A 72 -0.68 4.44 -18.95
CA GLN A 72 0.62 3.84 -19.24
C GLN A 72 1.36 4.54 -20.38
N LEU A 73 1.28 5.87 -20.40
CA LEU A 73 1.93 6.68 -21.41
C LEU A 73 3.46 6.61 -21.23
N PRO A 74 4.22 6.30 -22.29
CA PRO A 74 5.65 6.05 -22.20
C PRO A 74 6.44 7.29 -21.79
N GLN A 75 6.04 8.48 -22.25
CA GLN A 75 6.68 9.75 -21.87
C GLN A 75 6.48 10.13 -20.38
N ARG A 76 5.67 9.35 -19.64
CA ARG A 76 5.41 9.53 -18.21
C ARG A 76 5.78 8.29 -17.39
N SER A 77 6.54 7.37 -17.97
CA SER A 77 6.89 6.10 -17.34
C SER A 77 8.39 5.94 -17.23
N TYR A 78 8.85 5.27 -16.19
CA TYR A 78 10.26 4.91 -16.03
C TYR A 78 10.56 3.70 -16.89
N PHE A 79 11.68 3.73 -17.61
CA PHE A 79 12.21 2.60 -18.37
C PHE A 79 13.34 1.94 -17.58
N LEU A 80 13.19 0.64 -17.35
CA LEU A 80 14.14 -0.19 -16.61
C LEU A 80 14.80 -1.19 -17.55
N PHE A 81 15.95 -1.74 -17.14
CA PHE A 81 16.68 -2.74 -17.90
C PHE A 81 17.11 -2.27 -19.31
N SER A 82 17.47 -0.98 -19.42
CA SER A 82 18.06 -0.43 -20.63
C SER A 82 19.53 -0.84 -20.77
N ARG A 83 20.06 -0.75 -22.00
CA ARG A 83 21.48 -1.02 -22.27
C ARG A 83 22.42 -0.08 -21.49
N ASN A 84 22.00 1.16 -21.30
CA ASN A 84 22.74 2.17 -20.54
C ASN A 84 22.70 1.96 -19.02
N LYS A 85 21.95 0.94 -18.55
CA LYS A 85 21.70 0.64 -17.14
C LYS A 85 20.94 1.80 -16.44
N GLY A 86 20.50 1.54 -15.21
CA GLY A 86 19.77 2.52 -14.41
C GLY A 86 18.32 2.74 -14.86
N VAL A 87 17.74 3.82 -14.36
CA VAL A 87 16.35 4.23 -14.62
C VAL A 87 16.35 5.33 -15.67
N GLN A 88 15.68 5.10 -16.79
CA GLN A 88 15.61 6.03 -17.91
C GLN A 88 14.23 6.67 -18.04
N THR A 89 14.17 7.86 -18.62
CA THR A 89 12.94 8.54 -19.02
C THR A 89 13.13 9.14 -20.40
N TYR A 90 12.06 9.22 -21.17
CA TYR A 90 12.10 9.71 -22.54
C TYR A 90 11.02 10.75 -22.77
N SER A 91 11.36 11.82 -23.49
CA SER A 91 10.37 12.82 -23.89
C SER A 91 9.43 12.25 -24.95
N LEU A 92 8.26 12.87 -25.11
CA LEU A 92 7.34 12.51 -26.18
C LEU A 92 8.01 12.61 -27.56
N THR A 93 8.82 13.66 -27.79
CA THR A 93 9.51 13.86 -29.07
C THR A 93 10.51 12.75 -29.37
N GLN A 94 11.23 12.24 -28.36
CA GLN A 94 12.13 11.09 -28.52
C GLN A 94 11.36 9.81 -28.86
N ILE A 95 10.24 9.57 -28.18
CA ILE A 95 9.40 8.39 -28.43
C ILE A 95 8.82 8.41 -29.84
N LEU A 96 8.33 9.57 -30.30
CA LEU A 96 7.82 9.73 -31.67
C LEU A 96 8.93 9.59 -32.72
N ALA A 97 10.17 9.99 -32.39
CA ALA A 97 11.33 9.80 -33.27
C ALA A 97 11.67 8.32 -33.52
N TRP A 98 11.19 7.40 -32.67
CA TRP A 98 11.28 5.95 -32.90
C TRP A 98 10.12 5.41 -33.73
N ASN A 99 9.47 6.27 -34.52
CA ASN A 99 8.37 5.92 -35.41
C ASN A 99 7.12 5.38 -34.69
N VAL A 100 6.94 5.72 -33.41
CA VAL A 100 5.75 5.38 -32.63
C VAL A 100 4.65 6.37 -32.97
N ARG A 101 3.47 5.89 -33.38
CA ARG A 101 2.36 6.78 -33.72
C ARG A 101 1.65 7.28 -32.46
N PRO A 102 1.04 8.49 -32.46
CA PRO A 102 0.33 9.02 -31.28
C PRO A 102 -0.78 8.11 -30.72
N ASN A 103 -1.45 7.34 -31.58
CA ASN A 103 -2.48 6.37 -31.20
C ASN A 103 -1.91 5.06 -30.62
N GLU A 104 -0.61 4.80 -30.75
CA GLU A 104 0.08 3.59 -30.27
C GLU A 104 0.85 3.83 -28.97
N LEU A 105 0.85 5.06 -28.45
CA LEU A 105 1.61 5.38 -27.24
C LEU A 105 1.30 4.44 -26.06
N ARG A 106 0.03 4.03 -25.88
CA ARG A 106 -0.35 3.14 -24.79
C ARG A 106 0.25 1.74 -24.95
N SER A 107 0.33 1.21 -26.17
CA SER A 107 0.88 -0.12 -26.46
C SER A 107 2.41 -0.13 -26.57
N PHE A 108 3.06 1.02 -26.70
CA PHE A 108 4.52 1.10 -26.71
C PHE A 108 5.11 0.72 -25.35
N VAL A 109 5.83 -0.41 -25.29
CA VAL A 109 6.44 -0.93 -24.04
C VAL A 109 7.94 -0.63 -23.94
N GLY A 110 8.65 -0.61 -25.07
CA GLY A 110 10.10 -0.45 -25.14
C GLY A 110 10.82 -1.69 -25.68
N ASN A 111 12.15 -1.72 -25.56
CA ASN A 111 13.02 -2.77 -26.10
C ASN A 111 14.32 -2.89 -25.29
N ALA A 112 15.20 -3.83 -25.63
CA ALA A 112 16.45 -4.05 -24.91
C ALA A 112 17.45 -2.88 -24.94
N GLU A 113 17.35 -1.98 -25.93
CA GLU A 113 18.25 -0.82 -26.05
C GLU A 113 17.85 0.28 -25.06
N ILE A 114 16.58 0.70 -25.12
CA ILE A 114 16.05 1.80 -24.30
C ILE A 114 15.49 1.34 -22.95
N GLY A 115 15.34 0.03 -22.77
CA GLY A 115 14.66 -0.59 -21.63
C GLY A 115 13.17 -0.78 -21.86
N TYR A 116 12.50 -1.27 -20.82
CA TYR A 116 11.07 -1.53 -20.81
C TYR A 116 10.39 -0.64 -19.78
N LYS A 117 9.25 -0.05 -20.15
CA LYS A 117 8.50 0.82 -19.25
C LYS A 117 7.93 0.05 -18.08
N THR A 118 7.87 0.68 -16.92
CA THR A 118 7.09 0.23 -15.76
C THR A 118 5.60 0.16 -16.09
N ALA A 119 4.85 -0.75 -15.46
CA ALA A 119 3.41 -0.90 -15.73
C ALA A 119 2.54 0.24 -15.18
N LEU A 120 3.14 1.11 -14.35
CA LEU A 120 2.53 2.30 -13.77
C LEU A 120 3.38 3.53 -14.11
N ASN A 121 2.73 4.68 -14.31
CA ASN A 121 3.43 5.92 -14.59
C ASN A 121 4.15 6.49 -13.34
N HIS A 122 4.98 7.52 -13.55
CA HIS A 122 5.75 8.20 -12.49
C HIS A 122 4.87 8.64 -11.31
N ARG A 123 3.67 9.17 -11.58
CA ARG A 123 2.74 9.67 -10.55
C ARG A 123 2.26 8.52 -9.67
N MET A 124 1.82 7.42 -10.28
CA MET A 124 1.32 6.27 -9.54
C MET A 124 2.43 5.61 -8.73
N LEU A 125 3.61 5.41 -9.32
CA LEU A 125 4.78 4.90 -8.60
C LEU A 125 5.18 5.81 -7.42
N ALA A 126 5.18 7.14 -7.60
CA ALA A 126 5.47 8.07 -6.52
C ALA A 126 4.45 8.00 -5.38
N ILE A 127 3.15 7.93 -5.70
CA ILE A 127 2.08 7.81 -4.69
C ILE A 127 2.25 6.52 -3.89
N PHE A 128 2.36 5.37 -4.54
CA PHE A 128 2.48 4.09 -3.84
C PHE A 128 3.81 3.95 -3.09
N THR A 129 4.90 4.53 -3.61
CA THR A 129 6.18 4.57 -2.91
C THR A 129 6.09 5.42 -1.65
N GLY A 130 5.50 6.62 -1.71
CA GLY A 130 5.29 7.47 -0.55
C GLY A 130 4.38 6.81 0.50
N LEU A 131 3.31 6.14 0.05
CA LEU A 131 2.41 5.38 0.92
C LEU A 131 3.12 4.21 1.60
N LEU A 132 3.93 3.44 0.85
CA LEU A 132 4.69 2.33 1.40
C LEU A 132 5.74 2.82 2.42
N ILE A 133 6.53 3.84 2.07
CA ILE A 133 7.52 4.42 2.98
C ILE A 133 6.83 4.95 4.24
N GLY A 134 5.75 5.71 4.10
CA GLY A 134 4.98 6.22 5.24
C GLY A 134 4.45 5.11 6.14
N ALA A 135 3.91 4.03 5.54
CA ALA A 135 3.44 2.86 6.28
C ALA A 135 4.59 2.13 7.00
N LEU A 136 5.75 1.97 6.35
CA LEU A 136 6.93 1.36 6.95
C LEU A 136 7.47 2.21 8.10
N VAL A 137 7.60 3.53 7.92
CA VAL A 137 8.02 4.46 8.97
C VAL A 137 7.08 4.40 10.18
N TRP A 138 5.76 4.30 9.95
CA TRP A 138 4.80 4.10 11.04
C TRP A 138 4.98 2.75 11.75
N THR A 139 5.39 1.69 11.04
CA THR A 139 5.68 0.41 11.69
C THR A 139 6.97 0.37 12.49
N VAL A 140 7.95 1.20 12.15
CA VAL A 140 9.18 1.30 12.94
C VAL A 140 8.85 1.91 14.30
N ASP A 141 9.31 1.28 15.38
CA ASP A 141 9.11 1.69 16.78
C ASP A 141 9.75 3.06 17.13
N LEU A 142 10.06 3.93 16.18
CA LEU A 142 10.52 5.30 16.46
C LEU A 142 9.38 6.17 17.05
N LEU A 143 8.12 5.89 16.71
CA LEU A 143 6.95 6.67 17.12
C LEU A 143 6.11 6.01 18.23
N ARG A 144 6.27 4.69 18.41
CA ARG A 144 5.43 3.86 19.30
C ARG A 144 5.76 3.96 20.80
N PRO A 145 7.04 3.93 21.22
CA PRO A 145 7.42 3.93 22.63
C PRO A 145 7.12 5.25 23.35
N ARG A 146 7.01 6.37 22.65
CA ARG A 146 6.75 7.68 23.27
C ARG A 146 5.27 7.87 23.58
N VAL A 147 4.38 7.47 22.67
CA VAL A 147 2.93 7.62 22.85
C VAL A 147 2.40 6.68 23.93
N ASP A 148 2.82 5.40 23.90
CA ASP A 148 2.36 4.42 24.90
C ASP A 148 2.85 4.77 26.31
N ARG A 149 4.09 5.27 26.44
CA ARG A 149 4.61 5.78 27.72
C ARG A 149 3.87 7.04 28.19
N LEU A 150 3.58 7.99 27.30
CA LEU A 150 2.81 9.20 27.64
C LEU A 150 1.40 8.85 28.12
N LEU A 151 0.69 7.96 27.41
CA LEU A 151 -0.65 7.52 27.79
C LEU A 151 -0.64 6.79 29.14
N HIS A 152 0.34 5.91 29.37
CA HIS A 152 0.52 5.27 30.68
C HIS A 152 0.79 6.29 31.79
N GLN A 153 1.66 7.28 31.55
CA GLN A 153 1.97 8.33 32.53
C GLN A 153 0.75 9.20 32.85
N ILE A 154 -0.05 9.57 31.85
CA ILE A 154 -1.29 10.35 32.04
C ILE A 154 -2.31 9.54 32.84
N ALA A 155 -2.46 8.25 32.54
CA ALA A 155 -3.37 7.36 33.26
C ALA A 155 -2.96 7.20 34.73
N GLU A 156 -1.67 7.00 35.01
CA GLU A 156 -1.13 6.92 36.38
C GLU A 156 -1.29 8.24 37.15
N ARG A 157 -1.07 9.40 36.51
CA ARG A 157 -1.32 10.71 37.13
C ARG A 157 -2.80 10.90 37.48
N LYS A 158 -3.72 10.52 36.59
CA LYS A 158 -5.17 10.55 36.87
C LYS A 158 -5.55 9.62 38.02
N ARG A 159 -4.99 8.41 38.09
CA ARG A 159 -5.23 7.47 39.21
C ARG A 159 -4.76 8.03 40.54
N LYS A 160 -3.55 8.62 40.59
CA LYS A 160 -3.02 9.25 41.81
C LYS A 160 -3.89 10.41 42.28
N ALA A 161 -4.24 11.33 41.39
CA ALA A 161 -5.10 12.48 41.72
C ALA A 161 -6.47 12.06 42.27
N ASN A 162 -7.06 10.99 41.72
CA ASN A 162 -8.33 10.46 42.22
C ASN A 162 -8.20 9.83 43.62
N ARG A 163 -7.10 9.13 43.92
CA ARG A 163 -6.83 8.58 45.26
C ARG A 163 -6.70 9.69 46.31
N THR A 164 -5.96 10.76 46.02
CA THR A 164 -5.78 11.87 46.97
C THR A 164 -7.09 12.58 47.28
N LYS A 165 -7.97 12.74 46.28
CA LYS A 165 -9.28 13.37 46.44
C LYS A 165 -10.24 12.55 47.33
N ILE A 166 -10.15 11.22 47.24
CA ILE A 166 -10.93 10.29 48.08
C ILE A 166 -10.41 10.31 49.52
N SER A 167 -9.09 10.33 49.73
CA SER A 167 -8.51 10.38 51.09
C SER A 167 -8.77 11.72 51.79
N SER A 168 -8.80 12.84 51.06
CA SER A 168 -9.09 14.16 51.64
C SER A 168 -10.58 14.42 51.85
N GLY A 169 -11.47 13.67 51.17
CA GLY A 169 -12.92 13.75 51.36
C GLY A 169 -13.47 12.89 52.49
N CYS A 170 -12.69 11.91 52.98
CA CYS A 170 -13.09 11.00 54.06
C CYS A 170 -12.70 11.50 55.47
N GLY A 171 -12.08 12.69 55.58
CA GLY A 171 -11.62 13.29 56.84
C GLY A 171 -12.51 14.44 57.37
N LEU A 172 -13.69 14.64 56.79
CA LEU A 172 -14.70 15.62 57.23
C LEU A 172 -16.05 14.90 57.33
N ALA A 173 -16.16 14.02 58.31
CA ALA A 173 -17.42 13.47 58.80
C ALA A 173 -17.26 13.21 60.30
#